data_AF-A0A5C3NMV7-F1
#
_entry.id   AF-A0A5C3NMV7-F1
#
_cell.length_a   1.000
_cell.length_b   1.000
_cell.length_c   1.000
_cell.angle_alpha   90.00
_cell.angle_beta   90.00
_cell.angle_gamma   90.00
#
_symmetry.space_group_name_H-M   'P 1'
#
loop_
_entity.id
_entity.type
_entity.pdbx_description
1 polymer ?
#
loop_
_entity_poly.entity_id
_entity_poly.type
_entity_poly.pdbx_seq_one_letter_code
_entity_poly.pdbx_strand_id
1 'polypeptide(L)'
;MVALQFLDLPVQDPPSGCPKEESLTLRQVYPSPPAGDPDAAKYTIETILHCLSSQKWGMKRVYRAIMRIESTGDTKTVICKVAMGRTHFAQLKREGRIYDEHLKGLQGTVVPHVYGFFAGRGFDGKTGVLVMEECGVPLRMHYSHYPLGFKRVLIVWL
;
A
#
# COMPACT_ATOMS: atom_id res chain seq x y z
N MET A 1 -17.27 6.93 5.12
CA MET A 1 -16.65 5.60 4.86
C MET A 1 -15.52 5.81 3.88
N VAL A 2 -14.28 5.47 4.24
CA VAL A 2 -13.10 5.71 3.38
C VAL A 2 -12.90 4.55 2.42
N ALA A 3 -12.72 4.88 1.13
CA ALA A 3 -12.51 3.92 0.06
C ALA A 3 -11.24 4.25 -0.73
N LEU A 4 -10.59 3.20 -1.24
CA LEU A 4 -9.46 3.27 -2.15
C LEU A 4 -9.88 2.69 -3.49
N GLN A 5 -9.84 3.51 -4.53
CA GLN A 5 -10.15 3.07 -5.90
C GLN A 5 -8.85 2.89 -6.68
N PHE A 6 -8.69 1.73 -7.32
CA PHE A 6 -7.64 1.51 -8.32
C PHE A 6 -8.25 1.64 -9.71
N LEU A 7 -7.71 2.52 -10.54
CA LEU A 7 -8.13 2.65 -11.94
C LEU A 7 -7.58 1.50 -12.79
N ASP A 8 -6.31 1.14 -12.61
CA ASP A 8 -5.65 0.05 -13.34
C ASP A 8 -4.85 -0.86 -12.40
N LEU A 9 -5.39 -2.02 -12.02
CA LEU A 9 -4.56 -3.07 -11.43
C LEU A 9 -3.94 -3.91 -12.54
N PRO A 10 -2.63 -4.21 -12.52
CA PRO A 10 -2.05 -5.17 -13.45
C PRO A 10 -2.42 -6.57 -12.96
N VAL A 11 -3.63 -6.99 -13.32
CA VAL A 11 -4.08 -8.38 -13.28
C VAL A 11 -3.18 -9.14 -14.26
N GLN A 12 -2.54 -10.23 -13.80
CA GLN A 12 -1.82 -11.11 -14.72
C GLN A 12 -2.84 -11.81 -15.61
N ASP A 13 -2.68 -11.67 -16.92
CA ASP A 13 -3.42 -12.34 -18.00
C ASP A 13 -4.87 -12.70 -17.64
N PRO A 14 -5.81 -11.74 -17.80
CA PRO A 14 -7.22 -12.06 -17.61
C PRO A 14 -7.58 -13.28 -18.47
N PRO A 15 -8.29 -14.30 -17.93
CA PRO A 15 -8.79 -15.38 -18.77
C PRO A 15 -9.59 -14.74 -19.91
N SER A 16 -9.31 -15.19 -21.14
CA SER A 16 -9.86 -14.63 -22.37
C SER A 16 -11.39 -14.53 -22.27
N GLY A 17 -11.89 -13.33 -21.98
CA GLY A 17 -13.29 -13.06 -21.66
C GLY A 17 -13.52 -12.08 -20.50
N CYS A 18 -12.52 -11.77 -19.68
CA CYS A 18 -12.67 -10.80 -18.58
C CYS A 18 -12.69 -9.34 -19.07
N PRO A 19 -13.65 -8.51 -18.63
CA PRO A 19 -13.71 -7.09 -19.00
C PRO A 19 -12.43 -6.36 -18.53
N LYS A 20 -11.87 -5.55 -19.43
CA LYS A 20 -10.52 -4.94 -19.28
C LYS A 20 -10.45 -3.71 -18.36
N GLU A 21 -11.53 -3.32 -17.70
CA GLU A 21 -11.57 -2.12 -16.85
C GLU A 21 -12.50 -2.37 -15.64
N GLU A 22 -12.10 -3.23 -14.72
CA GLU A 22 -12.77 -3.31 -13.42
C GLU A 22 -12.01 -2.49 -12.39
N SER A 23 -12.43 -1.24 -12.21
CA SER A 23 -11.90 -0.41 -11.13
C SER A 23 -12.17 -1.09 -9.78
N LEU A 24 -11.12 -1.38 -9.02
CA LEU A 24 -11.27 -2.08 -7.74
C LEU A 24 -11.46 -1.07 -6.61
N THR A 25 -12.64 -1.08 -6.01
CA THR A 25 -12.93 -0.29 -4.81
C THR A 25 -12.69 -1.11 -3.56
N LEU A 26 -11.68 -0.74 -2.78
CA LEU A 26 -11.34 -1.34 -1.49
C LEU A 26 -11.82 -0.47 -0.34
N ARG A 27 -12.20 -1.09 0.78
CA ARG A 27 -12.65 -0.38 1.97
C ARG A 27 -11.54 -0.28 2.99
N GLN A 28 -11.40 0.87 3.62
CA GLN A 28 -10.43 1.03 4.70
C GLN A 28 -10.83 0.13 5.88
N VAL A 29 -9.82 -0.53 6.44
CA VAL A 29 -9.90 -1.35 7.65
C VAL A 29 -9.09 -0.72 8.77
N TYR A 30 -7.94 -0.12 8.46
CA TYR A 30 -7.09 0.62 9.40
C TYR A 30 -6.66 1.99 8.83
N PRO A 31 -6.57 3.05 9.66
CA PRO A 31 -7.16 3.12 11.01
C PRO A 31 -8.65 2.84 10.98
N SER A 32 -9.22 2.34 12.08
CA SER A 32 -10.66 2.14 12.16
C SER A 32 -11.37 3.46 11.88
N PRO A 33 -12.30 3.54 10.91
CA PRO A 33 -12.96 4.79 10.59
C PRO A 33 -13.61 5.38 11.84
N PRO A 34 -13.39 6.67 12.17
CA PRO A 34 -14.12 7.31 13.25
C PRO A 34 -15.62 7.21 12.98
N ALA A 35 -16.39 6.81 13.99
CA ALA A 35 -17.82 6.61 13.87
C ALA A 35 -18.49 7.94 13.52
N GLY A 36 -18.91 8.08 12.25
CA GLY A 36 -19.74 9.21 11.81
C GLY A 36 -18.99 10.42 11.25
N ASP A 37 -17.75 10.27 10.76
CA ASP A 37 -17.09 11.38 10.06
C ASP A 37 -17.52 11.43 8.56
N PRO A 38 -18.30 12.46 8.15
CA PRO A 38 -18.69 12.66 6.75
C PRO A 38 -17.54 13.16 5.87
N ASP A 39 -16.43 13.65 6.45
CA ASP A 39 -15.25 14.14 5.73
C ASP A 39 -14.14 13.07 5.62
N ALA A 40 -14.52 11.80 5.80
CA ALA A 40 -13.66 10.65 5.64
C ALA A 40 -12.96 10.70 4.26
N ALA A 41 -11.68 11.07 4.26
CA ALA A 41 -10.87 11.26 3.07
C ALA A 41 -10.99 10.06 2.12
N LYS A 42 -11.46 10.30 0.89
CA LYS A 42 -11.46 9.29 -0.17
C LYS A 42 -10.13 9.38 -0.92
N TYR A 43 -9.57 8.22 -1.28
CA TYR A 43 -8.31 8.13 -2.00
C TYR A 43 -8.51 7.40 -3.33
N THR A 44 -7.85 7.89 -4.37
CA THR A 44 -7.84 7.26 -5.68
C THR A 44 -6.39 7.01 -6.10
N ILE A 45 -6.05 5.77 -6.44
CA ILE A 45 -4.77 5.46 -7.08
C ILE A 45 -4.93 5.74 -8.56
N GLU A 46 -4.36 6.87 -8.99
CA GLU A 46 -4.47 7.37 -10.36
C GLU A 46 -3.58 6.57 -11.30
N THR A 47 -2.31 6.44 -10.95
CA THR A 47 -1.29 5.90 -11.83
C THR A 47 -0.34 5.00 -11.08
N ILE A 48 -0.11 3.78 -11.59
CA ILE A 48 0.99 2.92 -11.12
C ILE A 48 2.24 3.28 -11.90
N LEU A 49 3.27 3.77 -11.21
CA LEU A 49 4.54 4.19 -11.82
C LEU A 49 5.46 3.00 -12.03
N HIS A 50 5.69 2.20 -10.98
CA HIS A 50 6.64 1.09 -11.02
C HIS A 50 6.19 -0.08 -10.14
N CYS A 51 6.46 -1.31 -10.61
CA CYS A 51 6.46 -2.50 -9.76
C CYS A 51 7.86 -2.65 -9.15
N LEU A 52 8.02 -2.29 -7.87
CA LEU A 52 9.29 -2.32 -7.16
C LEU A 52 9.68 -3.72 -6.71
N SER A 53 8.70 -4.57 -6.46
CA SER A 53 8.93 -5.96 -6.05
C SER A 53 7.75 -6.83 -6.45
N SER A 54 8.06 -8.00 -7.01
CA SER A 54 7.12 -9.09 -7.25
C SER A 54 7.79 -10.38 -6.81
N GLN A 55 7.21 -11.09 -5.84
CA GLN A 55 7.70 -12.43 -5.50
C GLN A 55 7.36 -13.44 -6.61
N LYS A 56 8.10 -14.55 -6.69
CA LYS A 56 8.01 -15.57 -7.76
C LYS A 56 6.59 -16.07 -8.09
N TRP A 57 5.62 -15.94 -7.17
CA TRP A 57 4.22 -16.35 -7.37
C TRP A 57 3.22 -15.18 -7.50
N GLY A 58 3.68 -13.93 -7.57
CA GLY A 58 2.83 -12.77 -7.84
C GLY A 58 1.83 -12.36 -6.74
N MET A 59 1.69 -13.15 -5.67
CA MET A 59 0.69 -12.94 -4.61
C MET A 59 1.00 -11.78 -3.65
N LYS A 60 2.25 -11.29 -3.64
CA LYS A 60 2.68 -10.08 -2.96
C LYS A 60 3.42 -9.20 -3.94
N ARG A 61 3.02 -7.94 -4.03
CA ARG A 61 3.62 -6.96 -4.91
C ARG A 61 3.76 -5.62 -4.20
N VAL A 62 4.77 -4.86 -4.58
CA VAL A 62 4.98 -3.51 -4.07
C VAL A 62 5.04 -2.57 -5.26
N TYR A 63 4.18 -1.57 -5.28
CA TYR A 63 4.12 -0.59 -6.34
C TYR A 63 4.47 0.80 -5.80
N ARG A 64 5.14 1.60 -6.62
CA ARG A 64 5.13 3.05 -6.50
C ARG A 64 3.99 3.59 -7.35
N ALA A 65 3.18 4.48 -6.80
CA ALA A 65 2.00 5.01 -7.47
C ALA A 65 1.75 6.49 -7.13
N ILE A 66 0.91 7.14 -7.92
CA ILE A 66 0.33 8.45 -7.63
C ILE A 66 -1.06 8.25 -7.03
N MET A 67 -1.30 8.84 -5.87
CA MET A 67 -2.56 8.83 -5.16
C MET A 67 -3.14 10.24 -5.11
N ARG A 68 -4.41 10.40 -5.51
CA ARG A 68 -5.21 11.61 -5.29
C ARG A 68 -5.93 11.53 -3.95
N ILE A 69 -5.93 12.63 -3.22
CA ILE A 69 -6.74 12.86 -2.03
C ILE A 69 -7.97 13.65 -2.48
N GLU A 70 -9.14 13.02 -2.50
CA GLU A 70 -10.34 13.62 -3.12
C GLU A 70 -10.84 14.86 -2.38
N SER A 71 -10.67 14.93 -1.06
CA SER A 71 -11.14 16.05 -0.25
C SER A 71 -10.36 17.35 -0.53
N THR A 72 -9.06 17.26 -0.83
CA THR A 72 -8.22 18.43 -1.11
C THR A 72 -7.91 18.61 -2.60
N GLY A 73 -8.05 17.56 -3.40
CA GLY A 73 -7.62 17.52 -4.80
C GLY A 73 -6.11 17.32 -4.98
N ASP A 74 -5.34 17.24 -3.88
CA ASP A 74 -3.89 17.07 -3.93
C ASP A 74 -3.50 15.67 -4.40
N THR A 75 -2.31 15.57 -4.99
CA THR A 75 -1.70 14.28 -5.35
C THR A 75 -0.43 14.03 -4.54
N LYS A 76 -0.19 12.76 -4.23
CA LYS A 76 1.01 12.29 -3.52
C LYS A 76 1.59 11.06 -4.18
N THR A 77 2.92 10.97 -4.20
CA THR A 77 3.58 9.71 -4.52
C THR A 77 3.53 8.80 -3.30
N VAL A 78 3.10 7.56 -3.48
CA VAL A 78 2.90 6.58 -2.41
C VAL A 78 3.47 5.21 -2.78
N ILE A 79 3.65 4.39 -1.75
CA ILE A 79 3.95 2.97 -1.88
C ILE A 79 2.69 2.16 -1.57
N CYS A 80 2.31 1.29 -2.50
CA CYS A 80 1.19 0.35 -2.36
C CYS A 80 1.75 -1.06 -2.20
N LYS A 81 1.71 -1.62 -0.98
CA LYS A 81 1.94 -3.06 -0.76
C LYS A 81 0.64 -3.80 -0.98
N VAL A 82 0.60 -4.65 -2.00
CA VAL A 82 -0.58 -5.43 -2.40
C VAL A 82 -0.36 -6.88 -2.03
N ALA A 83 -1.35 -7.49 -1.38
CA ALA A 83 -1.36 -8.92 -1.07
C ALA A 83 -2.69 -9.54 -1.51
N MET A 84 -2.58 -10.68 -2.20
CA MET A 84 -3.70 -11.45 -2.73
C MET A 84 -3.72 -12.85 -2.10
N GLY A 85 -4.91 -13.41 -1.96
CA GLY A 85 -5.11 -14.72 -1.35
C GLY A 85 -5.08 -14.69 0.19
N ARG A 86 -5.71 -15.70 0.81
CA ARG A 86 -6.02 -15.71 2.25
C ARG A 86 -4.79 -15.52 3.14
N THR A 87 -3.72 -16.26 2.88
CA THR A 87 -2.51 -16.28 3.71
C THR A 87 -1.76 -14.96 3.64
N HIS A 88 -1.48 -14.46 2.43
CA HIS A 88 -0.73 -13.22 2.26
C HIS A 88 -1.55 -12.00 2.68
N PHE A 89 -2.87 -12.00 2.44
CA PHE A 89 -3.79 -11.01 2.98
C PHE A 89 -3.69 -10.95 4.51
N ALA A 90 -3.74 -12.09 5.20
CA ALA A 90 -3.71 -12.12 6.66
C ALA A 90 -2.38 -11.58 7.22
N GLN A 91 -1.26 -11.87 6.55
CA GLN A 91 0.05 -11.33 6.90
C GLN A 91 0.09 -9.80 6.71
N LEU A 92 -0.36 -9.29 5.56
CA LEU A 92 -0.37 -7.85 5.29
C LEU A 92 -1.33 -7.10 6.21
N LYS A 93 -2.49 -7.70 6.54
CA LYS A 93 -3.43 -7.15 7.51
C LYS A 93 -2.79 -7.03 8.89
N ARG A 94 -2.02 -8.04 9.32
CA ARG A 94 -1.28 -8.01 10.59
C ARG A 94 -0.22 -6.92 10.58
N GLU A 95 0.50 -6.74 9.48
CA GLU A 95 1.45 -5.64 9.31
C GLU A 95 0.75 -4.27 9.46
N GLY A 96 -0.34 -4.04 8.74
CA GLY A 96 -1.10 -2.78 8.86
C GLY A 96 -1.60 -2.50 10.27
N ARG A 97 -1.99 -3.56 11.02
CA ARG A 97 -2.37 -3.45 12.42
C ARG A 97 -1.22 -3.01 13.33
N ILE A 98 0.01 -3.49 13.08
CA ILE A 98 1.20 -3.06 13.84
C ILE A 98 1.44 -1.56 13.65
N TYR A 99 1.31 -1.06 12.42
CA TYR A 99 1.44 0.36 12.14
C TYR A 99 0.38 1.20 12.88
N ASP A 100 -0.87 0.73 12.88
CA ASP A 100 -2.01 1.43 13.50
C ASP A 100 -1.97 1.41 15.03
N GLU A 101 -1.66 0.26 15.64
CA GLU A 101 -1.74 0.08 17.09
C GLU A 101 -0.44 0.39 17.83
N HIS A 102 0.72 0.05 17.25
CA HIS A 102 2.00 0.07 17.96
C HIS A 102 2.96 1.15 17.47
N LEU A 103 2.87 1.54 16.20
CA LEU A 103 3.81 2.51 15.61
C LEU A 103 3.18 3.87 15.30
N LYS A 104 1.93 4.10 15.69
CA LYS A 104 1.20 5.33 15.38
C LYS A 104 1.96 6.62 15.73
N GLY A 105 2.61 6.65 16.90
CA GLY A 105 3.40 7.80 17.35
C GLY A 105 4.77 7.96 16.66
N LEU A 106 5.21 6.97 15.89
CA LEU A 106 6.50 6.95 15.19
C LEU A 106 6.36 7.20 13.67
N GLN A 107 5.13 7.20 13.17
CA GLN A 107 4.85 7.41 11.75
C GLN A 107 5.22 8.82 11.29
N GLY A 108 5.83 8.92 10.11
CA GLY A 108 6.31 10.18 9.52
C GLY A 108 7.60 10.72 10.15
N THR A 109 8.22 9.97 11.07
CA THR A 109 9.50 10.34 11.69
C THR A 109 10.56 9.28 11.46
N VAL A 110 10.38 8.08 12.06
CA VAL A 110 11.33 6.97 11.97
C VAL A 110 10.76 5.77 11.21
N VAL A 111 9.44 5.70 11.07
CA VAL A 111 8.77 4.76 10.17
C VAL A 111 7.88 5.53 9.19
N PRO A 112 7.60 4.99 8.00
CA PRO A 112 6.78 5.67 7.01
C PRO A 112 5.39 5.99 7.53
N HIS A 113 4.82 7.12 7.12
CA HIS A 113 3.41 7.38 7.36
C HIS A 113 2.52 6.38 6.61
N VAL A 114 1.49 5.86 7.27
CA VAL A 114 0.52 4.92 6.72
C VAL A 114 -0.82 5.62 6.53
N TYR A 115 -1.20 5.80 5.27
CA TYR A 115 -2.50 6.38 4.89
C TYR A 115 -3.65 5.41 5.19
N GLY A 116 -3.38 4.11 5.11
CA GLY A 116 -4.30 3.10 5.60
C GLY A 116 -4.06 1.70 5.05
N PHE A 117 -4.73 0.74 5.66
CA PHE A 117 -4.90 -0.60 5.13
C PHE A 117 -6.31 -0.76 4.58
N PHE A 118 -6.40 -1.16 3.32
CA PHE A 118 -7.64 -1.31 2.57
C PHE A 118 -7.84 -2.76 2.19
N ALA A 119 -9.07 -3.25 2.28
CA ALA A 119 -9.41 -4.62 1.98
C ALA A 119 -10.66 -4.72 1.11
N GLY A 120 -10.68 -5.75 0.29
CA GLY A 120 -11.80 -6.07 -0.58
C GLY A 120 -11.65 -7.46 -1.17
N ARG A 121 -12.48 -7.74 -2.17
CA ARG A 121 -12.36 -8.94 -3.00
C ARG A 121 -12.04 -8.50 -4.41
N GLY A 122 -10.91 -8.94 -4.93
CA GLY A 122 -10.62 -8.89 -6.36
C GLY A 122 -10.89 -10.25 -7.01
N PHE A 123 -10.53 -10.38 -8.29
CA PHE A 123 -10.66 -11.61 -9.07
C PHE A 123 -9.96 -12.81 -8.39
N ASP A 124 -8.73 -12.60 -7.91
CA ASP A 124 -7.92 -13.63 -7.22
C ASP A 124 -8.34 -13.88 -5.76
N GLY A 125 -9.52 -13.41 -5.36
CA GLY A 125 -10.08 -13.56 -4.04
C GLY A 125 -9.79 -12.38 -3.11
N LYS A 126 -9.42 -12.66 -1.86
CA LYS A 126 -9.26 -11.60 -0.85
C LYS A 126 -8.00 -10.78 -1.15
N THR A 127 -8.19 -9.48 -1.37
CA THR A 127 -7.12 -8.54 -1.71
C THR A 127 -6.99 -7.50 -0.61
N GLY A 128 -5.76 -7.22 -0.21
CA GLY A 128 -5.40 -6.21 0.77
C GLY A 128 -4.35 -5.28 0.20
N VAL A 129 -4.46 -4.00 0.52
CA VAL A 129 -3.51 -2.97 0.11
C VAL A 129 -3.15 -2.13 1.32
N LEU A 130 -1.86 -2.06 1.63
CA LEU A 130 -1.32 -1.12 2.61
C LEU A 130 -0.71 0.07 1.83
N VAL A 131 -1.25 1.26 2.04
CA VAL A 131 -0.81 2.49 1.37
C VAL A 131 0.06 3.29 2.34
N MET A 132 1.28 3.59 1.90
CA MET A 132 2.33 4.17 2.74
C MET A 132 3.03 5.33 2.03
N GLU A 133 3.70 6.17 2.80
CA GLU A 133 4.62 7.19 2.32
C GLU A 133 5.73 6.61 1.42
N GLU A 134 6.12 7.39 0.42
CA GLU A 134 7.30 7.09 -0.40
C GLU A 134 8.54 7.60 0.33
N CYS A 135 9.42 6.68 0.72
CA CYS A 135 10.65 6.98 1.45
C CYS A 135 11.91 6.79 0.59
N GLY A 136 11.80 7.00 -0.72
CA GLY A 136 12.91 6.90 -1.67
C GLY A 136 13.20 5.50 -2.21
N VAL A 137 14.50 5.17 -2.31
CA VAL A 137 15.00 4.04 -3.12
C VAL A 137 15.37 2.85 -2.23
N PRO A 138 14.96 1.61 -2.59
CA PRO A 138 15.33 0.42 -1.83
C PRO A 138 16.84 0.17 -1.81
N LEU A 139 17.30 -0.46 -0.73
CA LEU A 139 18.66 -0.96 -0.63
C LEU A 139 18.92 -2.01 -1.73
N ARG A 140 20.04 -1.84 -2.44
CA ARG A 140 20.49 -2.72 -3.52
C ARG A 140 21.17 -3.99 -3.00
N MET A 141 21.59 -3.99 -1.73
CA MET A 141 22.28 -5.10 -1.08
C MET A 141 21.75 -5.29 0.34
N HIS A 142 22.09 -6.41 0.98
CA HIS A 142 21.77 -6.61 2.39
C HIS A 142 22.39 -5.49 3.25
N TYR A 143 21.66 -4.99 4.25
CA TYR A 143 22.11 -3.87 5.09
C TYR A 143 23.52 -4.09 5.64
N SER A 144 23.86 -5.33 6.02
CA SER A 144 25.20 -5.69 6.52
C SER A 144 26.35 -5.37 5.56
N HIS A 145 26.10 -5.33 4.25
CA HIS A 145 27.12 -5.08 3.22
C HIS A 145 27.37 -3.60 2.95
N TYR A 146 26.56 -2.71 3.51
CA TYR A 146 26.78 -1.28 3.37
C TYR A 146 27.92 -0.77 4.29
N PRO A 147 28.72 0.21 3.84
CA PRO A 147 29.74 0.85 4.67
C PRO A 147 29.14 1.45 5.96
N LEU A 148 29.90 1.46 7.06
CA LEU A 148 29.44 1.98 8.36
C LEU A 148 28.97 3.43 8.29
N GLY A 149 29.60 4.26 7.46
CA GLY A 149 29.16 5.64 7.23
C GLY A 149 27.75 5.75 6.63
N PHE A 150 27.40 4.86 5.71
CA PHE A 150 26.07 4.80 5.09
C PHE A 150 25.02 4.23 6.05
N LYS A 151 25.41 3.24 6.87
CA LYS A 151 24.57 2.66 7.92
C LYS A 151 24.10 3.68 8.96
N ARG A 152 24.96 4.63 9.35
CA ARG A 152 24.61 5.70 10.30
C ARG A 152 23.50 6.63 9.79
N VAL A 153 23.38 6.80 8.47
CA VAL A 153 22.35 7.65 7.84
C VAL A 153 21.03 6.88 7.66
N LEU A 154 21.10 5.57 7.45
CA LEU A 154 19.93 4.69 7.25
C LEU A 154 19.13 4.35 8.51
N ILE A 155 19.72 4.44 9.70
CA ILE A 155 19.05 4.07 10.96
C ILE A 155 17.83 4.97 11.27
N VAL A 156 17.66 6.07 10.55
CA VAL A 156 16.47 6.92 10.65
C VAL A 156 15.25 6.28 9.96
N TRP A 157 15.40 5.25 9.13
CA TRP A 157 14.32 4.76 8.24
C TRP A 157 14.28 3.23 8.03
N LEU A 158 14.65 2.42 9.03
CA LEU A 158 14.51 0.94 8.99
C LEU A 158 13.64 0.41 10.12
#